data_AF-A0A5E5QGD2-F1
#
_entry.id   AF-A0A5E5QGD2-F1
#
_cell.length_a   1.000
_cell.length_b   1.000
_cell.length_c   1.000
_cell.angle_alpha   90.00
_cell.angle_beta   90.00
_cell.angle_gamma   90.00
#
_symmetry.space_group_name_H-M   'P 1'
#
loop_
_entity.id
_entity.type
_entity.pdbx_description
1 polymer ?
#
loop_
_entity_poly.entity_id
_entity_poly.type
_entity_poly.pdbx_seq_one_letter_code
_entity_poly.pdbx_strand_id
1 'polypeptide(L)' 'MREGALLQTFPKDYDFGEEIKTVEVSRHIGNAVPPKLGLVIGEKIVEHIEENYVR' A
#
# COMPACT_ATOMS: atom_id res chain seq x y z
N MET A 1 0.67 -6.32 15.08
CA MET A 1 1.29 -6.03 13.76
C MET A 1 0.38 -6.44 12.61
N ARG A 2 0.08 -7.75 12.43
CA ARG A 2 -0.73 -8.24 11.30
C ARG A 2 -2.12 -7.60 11.19
N GLU A 3 -2.83 -7.43 12.30
CA GLU A 3 -4.14 -6.75 12.29
C GLU A 3 -4.05 -5.30 11.79
N GLY A 4 -3.03 -4.56 12.23
CA GLY A 4 -2.76 -3.20 11.73
C GLY A 4 -2.40 -3.18 10.24
N ALA A 5 -1.67 -4.19 9.76
CA ALA A 5 -1.37 -4.35 8.33
C ALA A 5 -2.64 -4.62 7.51
N LEU A 6 -3.54 -5.47 8.00
CA LEU A 6 -4.82 -5.72 7.34
C LEU A 6 -5.73 -4.49 7.33
N LEU A 7 -5.75 -3.72 8.43
CA LEU A 7 -6.44 -2.44 8.49
C LEU A 7 -5.87 -1.44 7.47
N GLN A 8 -4.55 -1.44 7.30
CA GLN A 8 -3.83 -0.70 6.27
C GLN A 8 -3.96 -1.33 4.88
N THR A 9 -4.77 -2.37 4.69
CA THR A 9 -5.05 -3.04 3.40
C THR A 9 -3.86 -3.78 2.78
N PHE A 10 -2.83 -4.09 3.56
CA PHE A 10 -1.78 -5.00 3.10
C PHE A 10 -2.34 -6.41 2.85
N PRO A 11 -1.85 -7.13 1.84
CA PRO A 11 -2.13 -8.55 1.65
C PRO A 11 -1.84 -9.38 2.92
N LYS A 12 -2.61 -10.45 3.13
CA LYS A 12 -2.47 -11.33 4.31
C LYS A 12 -1.07 -11.95 4.39
N ASP A 13 -0.52 -12.29 3.23
CA ASP A 13 0.75 -12.92 2.97
C ASP A 13 1.88 -11.92 2.69
N TYR A 14 1.66 -10.61 2.91
CA TYR A 14 2.69 -9.61 2.70
C TYR A 14 3.91 -9.88 3.58
N ASP A 15 5.09 -9.94 2.96
CA ASP A 15 6.36 -10.11 3.66
C ASP A 15 6.88 -8.75 4.14
N PHE A 16 7.08 -8.63 5.45
CA PHE A 16 7.60 -7.42 6.10
C PHE A 16 9.10 -7.50 6.39
N GLY A 17 9.77 -8.60 6.02
CA GLY A 17 11.17 -8.88 6.32
C GLY A 17 11.38 -9.46 7.71
N GLU A 18 12.34 -10.39 7.84
CA GLU A 18 12.59 -11.14 9.08
C GLU A 18 13.65 -10.50 10.00
N GLU A 19 14.52 -9.63 9.47
CA GLU A 19 15.63 -9.01 10.23
C GLU A 19 15.29 -7.65 10.85
N ILE A 20 14.06 -7.16 10.68
CA ILE A 20 13.64 -5.83 11.15
C ILE A 20 12.96 -5.96 12.52
N LYS A 21 13.26 -5.04 13.45
CA LYS A 21 12.60 -5.04 14.76
C LYS A 21 11.10 -4.81 14.60
N THR A 22 10.29 -5.56 15.34
CA THR A 22 8.81 -5.45 15.31
C THR A 22 8.28 -4.03 15.50
N VAL A 23 8.94 -3.21 16.31
CA VAL A 23 8.58 -1.79 16.53
C VAL A 23 8.77 -0.98 15.25
N GLU A 24 9.87 -1.20 14.53
CA GLU A 24 10.17 -0.51 13.28
C GLU A 24 9.18 -0.92 12.19
N VAL A 25 8.91 -2.22 12.05
CA VAL A 25 7.90 -2.73 11.11
C VAL A 25 6.51 -2.16 11.42
N SER A 26 6.12 -2.10 12.69
CA SER A 26 4.82 -1.55 13.08
C SER A 26 4.70 -0.06 12.73
N ARG A 27 5.79 0.71 12.89
CA ARG A 27 5.86 2.12 12.47
C ARG A 27 5.78 2.26 10.95
N HIS A 28 6.46 1.38 10.19
CA HIS A 28 6.38 1.37 8.73
C HIS A 28 4.96 1.08 8.24
N ILE A 29 4.29 0.08 8.83
CA ILE A 29 2.88 -0.22 8.53
C ILE A 29 1.99 0.98 8.81
N GLY A 30 2.12 1.60 9.98
CA GLY A 30 1.27 2.73 10.38
C GLY A 30 1.48 4.00 9.55
N ASN A 31 2.70 4.23 9.06
CA ASN A 31 3.05 5.40 8.27
C ASN A 31 2.87 5.20 6.75
N ALA A 32 2.66 3.97 6.29
CA ALA A 32 2.48 3.68 4.87
C ALA A 32 1.15 4.25 4.34
N VAL A 33 1.12 4.55 3.04
CA VAL A 33 -0.14 4.73 2.34
C VAL A 33 -0.78 3.35 2.18
N PRO A 34 -2.08 3.17 2.51
CA PRO A 34 -2.76 1.89 2.33
C PRO A 34 -2.65 1.40 0.87
N PRO A 35 -2.21 0.16 0.59
CA PRO A 35 -2.05 -0.32 -0.79
C PRO A 35 -3.32 -0.20 -1.64
N LYS A 36 -4.50 -0.44 -1.08
CA LYS A 36 -5.77 -0.27 -1.80
C LYS A 36 -6.05 1.18 -2.20
N LEU A 37 -5.69 2.15 -1.35
CA LEU A 37 -5.80 3.56 -1.67
C LEU A 37 -4.82 3.93 -2.79
N GLY A 38 -3.58 3.44 -2.71
CA GLY A 38 -2.58 3.62 -3.76
C GLY A 38 -3.05 3.08 -5.12
N LEU A 39 -3.68 1.89 -5.14
CA LEU A 39 -4.25 1.30 -6.34
C LEU A 39 -5.30 2.20 -6.99
N VAL A 40 -6.32 2.62 -6.24
CA VAL A 40 -7.41 3.45 -6.78
C VAL A 40 -6.89 4.80 -7.30
N ILE A 41 -5.93 5.42 -6.60
CA ILE A 41 -5.28 6.64 -7.08
C ILE A 41 -4.54 6.36 -8.40
N GLY A 42 -3.78 5.26 -8.48
CA GLY A 42 -3.06 4.86 -9.67
C GLY A 42 -3.99 4.61 -10.87
N GLU A 43 -5.09 3.90 -10.66
CA GLU A 43 -6.13 3.68 -11.68
C GLU A 43 -6.66 5.00 -12.23
N LYS A 44 -6.95 5.97 -11.35
CA LYS A 44 -7.43 7.30 -11.76
C LYS A 44 -6.39 8.13 -12.50
N ILE A 45 -5.12 7.98 -12.17
CA ILE A 45 -4.03 8.62 -12.92
C ILE A 45 -3.93 8.01 -14.32
N VAL A 46 -4.00 6.68 -14.45
CA VAL A 46 -3.95 6.00 -15.75
C VAL A 46 -5.15 6.39 -16.61
N GLU A 47 -6.36 6.33 -16.07
CA GLU A 47 -7.59 6.76 -16.76
C GLU A 47 -7.47 8.20 -17.26
N HIS A 48 -7.01 9.11 -16.42
CA HIS A 48 -6.79 10.50 -16.83
C HIS A 48 -5.79 10.63 -17.98
N ILE A 49 -4.70 9.85 -17.95
CA ILE A 49 -3.69 9.85 -19.01
C ILE A 49 -4.27 9.30 -20.31
N GLU A 50 -4.99 8.18 -20.23
CA GLU A 50 -5.63 7.55 -21.38
C GLU A 50 -6.66 8.49 -22.03
N GLU A 51 -7.52 9.12 -21.24
CA GLU A 51 -8.55 10.03 -21.76
C GLU A 51 -8.00 11.29 -22.42
N ASN A 52 -6.88 11.82 -21.93
CA ASN A 52 -6.41 13.16 -22.31
C ASN A 52 -5.15 13.17 -23.17
N TYR A 53 -4.36 12.09 -23.16
CA TYR A 53 -3.02 12.09 -23.76
C TYR A 53 -2.73 10.88 -24.66
N VAL A 54 -3.54 9.82 -24.61
CA VAL A 54 -3.39 8.64 -25.49
C VAL A 54 -4.57 8.60 -26.46
N ARG A 55 -4.31 8.84 -27.75
CA ARG A 55 -5.26 8.65 -28.85
C ARG A 55 -5.08 7.29 -29.51
#